data_AF-A0A6A5Z5X9-F1
#
_entry.id   AF-A0A6A5Z5X9-F1
#
_cell.length_a   1.000
_cell.length_b   1.000
_cell.length_c   1.000
_cell.angle_alpha   90.00
_cell.angle_beta   90.00
_cell.angle_gamma   90.00
#
_symmetry.space_group_name_H-M   'P 1'
#
loop_
_entity.id
_entity.type
_entity.pdbx_description
1 polymer ?
#
loop_
_entity_poly.entity_id
_entity_poly.type
_entity_poly.pdbx_seq_one_letter_code
_entity_poly.pdbx_strand_id
1 'polypeptide(L)'
;DLFCIDKSSSAELSEAINSMYNWYSNSACCYAFLSDLAPLSNLRHCRWFTRGWTLQELIAPQFIVFYDKDWVISGRKGRPSLMTPVHRNHLFATPDPGFERLLSGITGIPSAVLSESRDLSLRRQYSIAKIMSWAAHRRTTRLEDMAYCLLGLFNINMPLLYGEGEKAFIRLQEEIIKETTDLSLFAW
;
A
#
# COMPACT_ATOMS: atom_id res chain seq x y z
N ASP A 1 2.18 5.59 12.58
CA ASP A 1 1.95 6.20 11.26
C ASP A 1 2.58 7.57 11.23
N LEU A 2 3.39 7.83 10.19
CA LEU A 2 4.34 8.94 10.08
C LEU A 2 3.82 10.12 9.25
N PHE A 3 2.52 10.18 8.96
CA PHE A 3 1.89 11.34 8.35
C PHE A 3 1.05 12.07 9.40
N CYS A 4 1.40 13.33 9.64
CA CYS A 4 0.67 14.27 10.48
C CYS A 4 -0.66 14.62 9.80
N ILE A 5 -1.60 13.68 9.76
CA ILE A 5 -2.98 13.97 9.38
C ILE A 5 -3.66 14.48 10.65
N ASP A 6 -4.15 15.71 10.64
CA ASP A 6 -4.98 16.19 11.73
C ASP A 6 -6.31 15.42 11.73
N LYS A 7 -6.44 14.47 12.65
CA LYS A 7 -7.66 13.67 12.84
C LYS A 7 -8.77 14.47 13.53
N SER A 8 -8.51 15.69 14.01
CA SER A 8 -9.51 16.57 14.61
C SER A 8 -10.31 17.35 13.56
N SER A 9 -9.74 17.56 12.37
CA SER A 9 -10.41 18.17 11.22
C SER A 9 -10.95 17.08 10.29
N SER A 10 -12.28 16.92 10.23
CA SER A 10 -12.90 15.93 9.33
C SER A 10 -12.63 16.22 7.85
N ALA A 11 -12.51 17.50 7.48
CA ALA A 11 -12.19 17.93 6.13
C ALA A 11 -10.75 17.54 5.75
N GLU A 12 -9.78 17.84 6.63
CA GLU A 12 -8.38 17.47 6.39
C GLU A 12 -8.18 15.96 6.38
N LEU A 13 -8.82 15.23 7.30
CA LEU A 13 -8.79 13.77 7.31
C LEU A 13 -9.34 13.18 6.00
N SER A 14 -10.44 13.73 5.49
CA SER A 14 -11.03 13.31 4.23
C SER A 14 -10.12 13.60 3.05
N GLU A 15 -9.56 14.81 2.97
CA GLU A 15 -8.60 15.18 1.92
C GLU A 15 -7.38 14.26 1.95
N ALA A 16 -6.83 14.03 3.14
CA ALA A 16 -5.64 13.23 3.33
C ALA A 16 -5.83 11.78 2.90
N ILE A 17 -6.91 11.12 3.32
CA ILE A 17 -7.17 9.73 2.96
C ILE A 17 -7.41 9.56 1.45
N ASN A 18 -8.16 10.48 0.82
CA ASN A 18 -8.38 10.43 -0.63
C ASN A 18 -7.10 10.76 -1.42
N SER A 19 -6.15 11.51 -0.83
CA SER A 19 -4.90 11.90 -1.48
C SER A 19 -3.71 10.96 -1.16
N MET A 20 -3.84 10.09 -0.16
CA MET A 20 -2.70 9.40 0.45
C MET A 20 -1.91 8.54 -0.55
N TYR A 21 -2.60 7.83 -1.44
CA TYR A 21 -1.97 7.03 -2.49
C TYR A 21 -1.13 7.89 -3.43
N ASN A 22 -1.62 9.06 -3.82
CA ASN A 22 -0.90 9.99 -4.68
C ASN A 22 0.34 10.56 -3.99
N TRP A 23 0.25 10.87 -2.69
CA TRP A 23 1.41 11.30 -1.92
C TRP A 23 2.50 10.22 -1.88
N TYR A 24 2.12 8.96 -1.64
CA TYR A 24 3.05 7.84 -1.69
C TYR A 24 3.64 7.62 -3.07
N SER A 25 2.82 7.62 -4.12
CA SER A 25 3.25 7.43 -5.52
C SER A 25 4.24 8.51 -5.98
N ASN A 26 4.00 9.75 -5.59
CA ASN A 26 4.84 10.90 -5.95
C ASN A 26 6.05 11.09 -5.04
N SER A 27 6.13 10.38 -3.92
CA SER A 27 7.30 10.41 -3.05
C SER A 27 8.55 9.94 -3.79
N ALA A 28 9.69 10.54 -3.46
CA ALA A 28 10.98 10.10 -3.98
C ALA A 28 11.42 8.78 -3.32
N CYS A 29 11.11 8.61 -2.04
CA CYS A 29 11.45 7.46 -1.21
C CYS A 29 10.46 7.34 -0.05
N CYS A 30 10.08 6.11 0.30
CA CYS A 30 9.38 5.81 1.55
C CYS A 30 10.23 4.93 2.46
N TYR A 31 10.02 5.09 3.77
CA TYR A 31 10.67 4.30 4.79
C TYR A 31 9.60 3.50 5.55
N ALA A 32 9.79 2.19 5.61
CA ALA A 32 8.92 1.30 6.37
C ALA A 32 9.68 0.79 7.59
N PHE A 33 9.25 1.21 8.78
CA PHE A 33 9.82 0.75 10.04
C PHE A 33 9.02 -0.44 10.59
N LEU A 34 9.67 -1.60 10.64
CA LEU A 34 9.11 -2.87 11.06
C LEU A 34 9.41 -3.10 12.54
N SER A 35 8.70 -2.36 13.39
CA SER A 35 8.92 -2.30 14.86
C SER A 35 8.95 -3.65 15.60
N ASP A 36 8.35 -4.69 15.03
CA ASP A 36 8.27 -6.05 15.59
C ASP A 36 9.13 -7.07 14.85
N LEU A 37 9.93 -6.63 13.86
CA LEU A 37 10.90 -7.47 13.19
C LEU A 37 12.21 -7.45 13.97
N ALA A 38 12.59 -8.57 14.56
CA ALA A 38 13.93 -8.73 15.13
C ALA A 38 14.97 -9.00 14.02
N PRO A 39 16.26 -8.70 14.26
CA PRO A 39 17.32 -9.04 13.31
C PRO A 39 17.28 -10.53 12.93
N LEU A 40 17.45 -10.83 11.64
CA LEU A 40 17.43 -12.18 11.06
C LEU A 40 16.12 -12.97 11.25
N SER A 41 15.06 -12.34 11.78
CA SER A 41 13.77 -13.00 11.95
C SER A 41 12.95 -13.05 10.66
N ASN A 42 11.92 -13.88 10.65
CA ASN A 42 11.11 -14.11 9.47
C ASN A 42 10.14 -12.93 9.21
N LEU A 43 10.35 -12.25 8.09
CA LEU A 43 9.56 -11.12 7.62
C LEU A 43 8.05 -11.42 7.51
N ARG A 44 7.67 -12.68 7.23
CA ARG A 44 6.27 -13.13 7.08
C ARG A 44 5.39 -12.84 8.30
N HIS A 45 5.99 -12.80 9.50
CA HIS A 45 5.24 -12.64 10.76
C HIS A 45 5.14 -11.18 11.22
N CYS A 46 5.75 -10.24 10.50
CA CYS A 46 5.69 -8.83 10.85
C CYS A 46 4.27 -8.29 10.67
N ARG A 47 3.74 -7.61 11.71
CA ARG A 47 2.39 -7.02 11.70
C ARG A 47 2.19 -6.01 10.58
N TRP A 48 3.26 -5.42 10.05
CA TRP A 48 3.16 -4.49 8.92
C TRP A 48 2.43 -5.11 7.72
N PHE A 49 2.64 -6.40 7.43
CA PHE A 49 1.97 -7.08 6.31
C PHE A 49 0.50 -7.44 6.55
N THR A 50 0.05 -7.37 7.81
CA THR A 50 -1.36 -7.64 8.17
C THR A 50 -2.18 -6.37 8.38
N ARG A 51 -1.60 -5.18 8.29
CA ARG A 51 -2.33 -3.91 8.44
C ARG A 51 -2.97 -3.51 7.10
N GLY A 52 -4.21 -3.01 7.13
CA GLY A 52 -4.92 -2.55 5.92
C GLY A 52 -4.18 -1.42 5.20
N TRP A 53 -3.93 -0.33 5.92
CA TRP A 53 -3.31 0.89 5.39
C TRP A 53 -1.94 0.69 4.73
N THR A 54 -1.15 -0.29 5.18
CA THR A 54 0.17 -0.56 4.62
C THR A 54 0.12 -1.13 3.20
N LEU A 55 -1.08 -1.43 2.66
CA LEU A 55 -1.22 -1.97 1.30
C LEU A 55 -0.90 -0.91 0.26
N GLN A 56 -1.51 0.26 0.41
CA GLN A 56 -1.18 1.40 -0.43
C GLN A 56 0.22 1.95 -0.13
N GLU A 57 0.68 1.88 1.13
CA GLU A 57 2.07 2.20 1.46
C GLU A 57 3.07 1.27 0.77
N LEU A 58 2.71 0.00 0.55
CA LEU A 58 3.54 -0.96 -0.16
C LEU A 58 3.50 -0.74 -1.67
N ILE A 59 2.30 -0.59 -2.24
CA ILE A 59 2.15 -0.60 -3.69
C ILE A 59 2.42 0.77 -4.28
N ALA A 60 1.93 1.87 -3.70
CA ALA A 60 1.98 3.18 -4.35
C ALA A 60 3.40 3.72 -4.59
N PRO A 61 4.34 3.72 -3.62
CA PRO A 61 5.66 4.31 -3.83
C PRO A 61 6.50 3.55 -4.83
N GLN A 62 7.27 4.23 -5.67
CA GLN A 62 8.22 3.55 -6.56
C GLN A 62 9.42 2.95 -5.83
N PHE A 63 9.79 3.49 -4.65
CA PHE A 63 10.95 3.06 -3.88
C PHE A 63 10.66 3.04 -2.38
N ILE A 64 10.96 1.91 -1.73
CA ILE A 64 10.81 1.74 -0.28
C ILE A 64 12.06 1.10 0.31
N VAL A 65 12.53 1.63 1.44
CA VAL A 65 13.55 0.99 2.27
C VAL A 65 12.89 0.48 3.56
N PHE A 66 13.10 -0.80 3.85
CA PHE A 66 12.56 -1.46 5.04
C PHE A 66 13.63 -1.53 6.12
N TYR A 67 13.27 -1.09 7.32
CA TYR A 67 14.09 -1.14 8.52
C TYR A 67 13.47 -2.08 9.53
N ASP A 68 14.30 -2.90 10.19
CA ASP A 68 13.88 -3.68 11.34
C ASP A 68 13.75 -2.81 12.60
N LYS A 69 13.41 -3.43 13.74
CA LYS A 69 13.23 -2.72 15.02
C LYS A 69 14.48 -1.99 15.52
N ASP A 70 15.67 -2.39 15.07
CA ASP A 70 16.97 -1.85 15.47
C ASP A 70 17.50 -0.84 14.42
N TRP A 71 16.64 -0.40 13.49
CA TRP A 71 16.98 0.51 12.39
C TRP A 71 18.03 -0.05 11.42
N VAL A 72 18.11 -1.38 11.31
CA VAL A 72 18.95 -2.06 10.32
C VAL A 72 18.13 -2.36 9.07
N ILE A 73 18.74 -2.13 7.91
CA ILE A 73 18.08 -2.34 6.62
C ILE A 73 17.78 -3.83 6.44
N SER A 74 16.50 -4.16 6.28
CA SER A 74 16.03 -5.52 6.01
C SER A 74 15.91 -5.82 4.52
N GLY A 75 15.70 -4.79 3.70
CA GLY A 75 15.58 -4.93 2.25
C GLY A 75 14.90 -3.74 1.60
N ARG A 76 14.66 -3.86 0.29
CA ARG A 76 14.19 -2.74 -0.54
C ARG A 76 13.20 -3.21 -1.59
N LYS A 77 12.33 -2.29 -1.98
CA LYS A 77 11.38 -2.49 -3.08
C LYS A 77 11.56 -1.39 -4.11
N GLY A 78 11.62 -1.77 -5.38
CA GLY A 78 11.69 -0.88 -6.53
C GLY A 78 13.04 -0.21 -6.74
N ARG A 79 13.04 0.88 -7.51
CA ARG A 79 14.26 1.61 -7.90
C ARG A 79 14.23 3.04 -7.38
N PRO A 80 15.33 3.55 -6.79
CA PRO A 80 15.40 4.95 -6.39
C PRO A 80 15.29 5.85 -7.63
N SER A 81 14.57 6.96 -7.50
CA SER A 81 14.65 8.01 -8.51
C SER A 81 16.02 8.69 -8.46
N LEU A 82 16.48 9.24 -9.58
CA LEU A 82 17.78 9.95 -9.71
C LEU A 82 17.94 11.10 -8.69
N MET A 83 16.83 11.60 -8.15
CA MET A 83 16.80 12.71 -7.19
C MET A 83 16.75 12.27 -5.73
N THR A 84 16.76 10.96 -5.42
CA THR A 84 16.74 10.50 -4.03
C THR A 84 18.06 10.81 -3.32
N PRO A 85 18.05 11.37 -2.09
CA PRO A 85 19.28 11.57 -1.30
C PRO A 85 20.06 10.28 -1.08
N VAL A 86 19.34 9.15 -1.04
CA VAL A 86 19.85 7.79 -0.92
C VAL A 86 20.71 7.36 -2.13
N HIS A 87 20.51 7.95 -3.31
CA HIS A 87 21.29 7.66 -4.52
C HIS A 87 22.78 7.94 -4.37
N ARG A 88 23.17 8.85 -3.45
CA ARG A 88 24.59 9.13 -3.15
C ARG A 88 25.28 7.95 -2.45
N ASN A 89 24.52 7.01 -1.91
CA ASN A 89 25.05 5.80 -1.30
C ASN A 89 24.87 4.64 -2.29
N HIS A 90 25.97 4.22 -2.94
CA HIS A 90 25.99 3.15 -3.95
C HIS A 90 25.34 1.84 -3.48
N LEU A 91 25.28 1.61 -2.16
CA LEU A 91 24.58 0.46 -1.59
C LEU A 91 23.12 0.34 -2.03
N PHE A 92 22.44 1.44 -2.39
CA PHE A 92 21.02 1.48 -2.74
C PHE A 92 20.74 1.68 -4.24
N ALA A 93 21.77 1.77 -5.07
CA ALA A 93 21.62 2.06 -6.50
C ALA A 93 21.04 0.87 -7.29
N THR A 94 21.08 -0.35 -6.74
CA THR A 94 20.64 -1.56 -7.41
C THR A 94 19.27 -2.05 -6.90
N PRO A 95 18.43 -2.60 -7.79
CA PRO A 95 17.21 -3.31 -7.39
C PRO A 95 17.54 -4.50 -6.47
N ASP A 96 16.59 -4.86 -5.61
CA ASP A 96 16.66 -6.07 -4.78
C ASP A 96 15.58 -7.09 -5.20
N PRO A 97 15.81 -7.82 -6.30
CA PRO A 97 14.82 -8.78 -6.81
C PRO A 97 14.59 -9.96 -5.85
N GLY A 98 15.55 -10.24 -4.95
CA GLY A 98 15.39 -11.25 -3.91
C GLY A 98 14.34 -10.84 -2.89
N PHE A 99 14.44 -9.60 -2.41
CA PHE A 99 13.47 -9.05 -1.46
C PHE A 99 12.09 -8.82 -2.10
N GLU A 100 12.02 -8.40 -3.36
CA GLU A 100 10.74 -8.27 -4.08
C GLU A 100 10.01 -9.61 -4.27
N ARG A 101 10.75 -10.71 -4.50
CA ARG A 101 10.17 -12.07 -4.51
C ARG A 101 9.69 -12.48 -3.12
N LEU A 102 10.44 -12.14 -2.07
CA LEU A 102 10.02 -12.38 -0.69
C LEU A 102 8.72 -11.63 -0.36
N LEU A 103 8.64 -10.34 -0.69
CA LEU A 103 7.44 -9.51 -0.52
C LEU A 103 6.26 -10.07 -1.30
N SER A 104 6.47 -10.48 -2.55
CA SER A 104 5.44 -11.14 -3.37
C SER A 104 4.94 -12.42 -2.70
N GLY A 105 5.84 -13.27 -2.19
CA GLY A 105 5.47 -14.49 -1.47
C GLY A 105 4.76 -14.26 -0.13
N ILE A 106 4.92 -13.10 0.50
CA ILE A 106 4.21 -12.71 1.74
C ILE A 106 2.82 -12.16 1.41
N THR A 107 2.73 -11.31 0.40
CA THR A 107 1.55 -10.46 0.16
C THR A 107 0.62 -10.97 -0.93
N GLY A 108 1.08 -11.91 -1.76
CA GLY A 108 0.37 -12.37 -2.94
C GLY A 108 0.35 -11.34 -4.09
N ILE A 109 1.08 -10.23 -3.95
CA ILE A 109 1.22 -9.18 -4.97
C ILE A 109 2.34 -9.59 -5.93
N PRO A 110 2.08 -9.71 -7.25
CA PRO A 110 3.11 -10.08 -8.21
C PRO A 110 4.33 -9.16 -8.15
N SER A 111 5.54 -9.73 -8.25
CA SER A 111 6.78 -8.95 -8.18
C SER A 111 6.82 -7.84 -9.23
N ALA A 112 6.26 -8.03 -10.42
CA ALA A 112 6.16 -6.99 -11.44
C ALA A 112 5.39 -5.73 -10.96
N VAL A 113 4.30 -5.91 -10.21
CA VAL A 113 3.52 -4.80 -9.63
C VAL A 113 4.33 -4.09 -8.53
N LEU A 114 5.16 -4.83 -7.79
CA LEU A 114 6.06 -4.27 -6.80
C LEU A 114 7.25 -3.55 -7.47
N SER A 115 7.84 -4.07 -8.54
CA SER A 115 8.99 -3.43 -9.19
C SER A 115 8.59 -2.17 -9.97
N GLU A 116 7.41 -2.17 -10.60
CA GLU A 116 6.94 -1.11 -11.53
C GLU A 116 5.64 -0.46 -11.04
N SER A 117 5.66 0.04 -9.81
CA SER A 117 4.46 0.54 -9.14
C SER A 117 3.79 1.76 -9.78
N ARG A 118 4.54 2.55 -10.56
CA ARG A 118 3.98 3.67 -11.32
C ARG A 118 3.32 3.25 -12.64
N ASP A 119 3.57 2.04 -13.13
CA ASP A 119 2.92 1.56 -14.34
C ASP A 119 1.49 1.06 -14.03
N LEU A 120 0.54 1.98 -14.18
CA LEU A 120 -0.88 1.69 -14.00
C LEU A 120 -1.39 0.68 -15.04
N SER A 121 -0.73 0.52 -16.20
CA SER A 121 -1.14 -0.45 -17.21
C SER A 121 -0.96 -1.90 -16.73
N LEU A 122 0.05 -2.18 -15.91
CA LEU A 122 0.25 -3.49 -15.29
C LEU A 122 -0.89 -3.85 -14.35
N ARG A 123 -1.42 -2.87 -13.60
CA ARG A 123 -2.54 -3.10 -12.68
C ARG A 123 -3.83 -3.40 -13.43
N ARG A 124 -4.07 -2.75 -14.56
CA ARG A 124 -5.25 -2.99 -15.43
C ARG A 124 -5.29 -4.38 -16.04
N GLN A 125 -4.19 -5.15 -16.01
CA GLN A 125 -4.16 -6.53 -16.46
C GLN A 125 -4.78 -7.50 -15.44
N TYR A 126 -4.93 -7.06 -14.19
CA TYR A 126 -5.55 -7.87 -13.14
C TYR A 126 -7.02 -7.51 -12.99
N SER A 127 -7.83 -8.54 -12.76
CA SER A 127 -9.22 -8.34 -12.40
C SER A 127 -9.37 -7.61 -11.06
N ILE A 128 -10.51 -6.97 -10.85
CA ILE A 128 -10.82 -6.29 -9.60
C ILE A 128 -10.74 -7.26 -8.42
N ALA A 129 -11.29 -8.48 -8.54
CA ALA A 129 -11.14 -9.51 -7.51
C ALA A 129 -9.68 -9.79 -7.14
N LYS A 130 -8.80 -9.84 -8.17
CA LYS A 130 -7.38 -10.12 -7.95
C LYS A 130 -6.68 -8.97 -7.24
N ILE A 131 -6.99 -7.72 -7.59
CA ILE A 131 -6.46 -6.54 -6.89
C ILE A 131 -6.98 -6.51 -5.46
N MET A 132 -8.28 -6.75 -5.25
CA MET A 132 -8.85 -6.84 -3.92
C MET A 132 -8.13 -7.92 -3.11
N SER A 133 -7.75 -9.07 -3.71
CA SER A 133 -7.13 -10.21 -2.99
C SER A 133 -5.85 -9.88 -2.24
N TRP A 134 -5.17 -8.80 -2.62
CA TRP A 134 -4.01 -8.27 -1.91
C TRP A 134 -4.35 -7.71 -0.52
N ALA A 135 -5.63 -7.49 -0.23
CA ALA A 135 -6.17 -7.05 1.04
C ALA A 135 -6.78 -8.19 1.88
N ALA A 136 -6.94 -9.40 1.34
CA ALA A 136 -7.76 -10.47 1.96
C ALA A 136 -7.29 -10.89 3.37
N HIS A 137 -5.98 -10.80 3.63
CA HIS A 137 -5.39 -11.16 4.93
C HIS A 137 -5.05 -9.94 5.80
N ARG A 138 -5.47 -8.75 5.38
CA ARG A 138 -5.22 -7.50 6.10
C ARG A 138 -6.37 -7.19 7.05
N ARG A 139 -6.07 -6.41 8.08
CA ARG A 139 -7.00 -6.02 9.14
C ARG A 139 -6.88 -4.53 9.43
N THR A 140 -7.99 -3.93 9.79
CA THR A 140 -8.11 -2.55 10.23
C THR A 140 -8.74 -2.49 11.61
N THR A 141 -8.46 -1.42 12.36
CA THR A 141 -9.04 -1.24 13.70
C THR A 141 -10.51 -0.85 13.62
N ARG A 142 -10.87 0.03 12.67
CA ARG A 142 -12.25 0.37 12.34
C ARG A 142 -12.70 -0.45 11.13
N LEU A 143 -13.97 -0.84 11.09
CA LEU A 143 -14.49 -1.69 10.02
C LEU A 143 -14.46 -0.96 8.68
N GLU A 144 -14.90 0.31 8.68
CA GLU A 144 -14.95 1.18 7.52
C GLU A 144 -13.57 1.46 6.90
N ASP A 145 -12.50 1.42 7.70
CA ASP A 145 -11.13 1.61 7.20
C ASP A 145 -10.71 0.52 6.21
N MET A 146 -11.35 -0.66 6.22
CA MET A 146 -11.08 -1.71 5.22
C MET A 146 -11.43 -1.21 3.81
N ALA A 147 -12.48 -0.41 3.68
CA ALA A 147 -12.83 0.25 2.42
C ALA A 147 -11.88 1.43 2.15
N TYR A 148 -11.68 2.29 3.15
CA TYR A 148 -10.90 3.52 2.97
C TYR A 148 -9.43 3.27 2.63
N CYS A 149 -8.83 2.20 3.13
CA CYS A 149 -7.45 1.86 2.79
C CYS A 149 -7.26 1.38 1.34
N LEU A 150 -8.35 1.14 0.60
CA LEU A 150 -8.35 0.68 -0.79
C LEU A 150 -8.67 1.78 -1.81
N LEU A 151 -9.13 2.96 -1.37
CA LEU A 151 -9.57 4.04 -2.27
C LEU A 151 -8.56 4.36 -3.35
N GLY A 152 -7.32 4.63 -2.96
CA GLY A 152 -6.26 4.94 -3.92
C GLY A 152 -5.80 3.76 -4.77
N LEU A 153 -6.03 2.50 -4.35
CA LEU A 153 -5.77 1.35 -5.22
C LEU A 153 -6.70 1.32 -6.42
N PHE A 154 -7.96 1.72 -6.22
CA PHE A 154 -9.01 1.75 -7.24
C PHE A 154 -9.24 3.15 -7.83
N ASN A 155 -8.43 4.14 -7.45
CA ASN A 155 -8.59 5.54 -7.88
C ASN A 155 -9.98 6.12 -7.57
N ILE A 156 -10.57 5.72 -6.45
CA ILE A 156 -11.88 6.17 -5.99
C ILE A 156 -11.72 7.33 -5.01
N ASN A 157 -12.58 8.35 -5.17
CA ASN A 157 -12.76 9.39 -4.17
C ASN A 157 -14.18 9.32 -3.61
N MET A 158 -14.33 9.24 -2.29
CA MET A 158 -15.65 9.22 -1.63
C MET A 158 -15.61 9.82 -0.22
N PRO A 159 -16.73 10.36 0.29
CA PRO A 159 -16.81 10.88 1.66
C PRO A 159 -16.54 9.81 2.71
N LEU A 160 -15.75 10.16 3.73
CA LEU A 160 -15.49 9.30 4.89
C LEU A 160 -16.59 9.49 5.94
N LEU A 161 -17.40 8.46 6.14
CA LEU A 161 -18.44 8.41 7.15
C LEU A 161 -18.04 7.44 8.26
N TYR A 162 -17.26 7.92 9.23
CA TYR A 162 -16.89 7.11 10.39
C TYR A 162 -18.12 6.74 11.23
N GLY A 163 -18.26 5.46 11.56
CA GLY A 163 -19.46 4.88 12.18
C GLY A 163 -20.42 4.17 11.21
N GLU A 164 -20.17 4.20 9.89
CA GLU A 164 -21.02 3.49 8.92
C GLU A 164 -20.75 1.97 8.86
N GLY A 165 -19.63 1.51 9.44
CA GLY A 165 -19.25 0.10 9.51
C GLY A 165 -19.04 -0.52 8.13
N GLU A 166 -19.59 -1.72 7.92
CA GLU A 166 -19.45 -2.47 6.66
C GLU A 166 -20.08 -1.78 5.44
N LYS A 167 -20.98 -0.82 5.66
CA LYS A 167 -21.58 -0.02 4.58
C LYS A 167 -20.54 0.75 3.77
N ALA A 168 -19.41 1.11 4.38
CA ALA A 168 -18.30 1.76 3.68
C ALA A 168 -17.78 0.89 2.53
N PHE A 169 -17.72 -0.43 2.72
CA PHE A 169 -17.23 -1.36 1.71
C PHE A 169 -18.23 -1.53 0.57
N ILE A 170 -19.53 -1.56 0.88
CA ILE A 170 -20.58 -1.56 -0.15
C ILE A 170 -20.46 -0.31 -1.03
N ARG A 171 -20.31 0.87 -0.41
CA ARG A 171 -20.11 2.13 -1.14
C ARG A 171 -18.84 2.11 -2.00
N LEU A 172 -17.75 1.53 -1.51
CA LEU A 172 -16.54 1.33 -2.33
C LEU A 172 -16.85 0.49 -3.57
N GLN A 173 -17.57 -0.62 -3.42
CA GLN A 173 -17.97 -1.47 -4.56
C GLN A 173 -18.88 -0.71 -5.53
N GLU A 174 -19.82 0.10 -5.02
CA GLU A 174 -20.69 0.97 -5.82
C GLU A 174 -19.93 2.04 -6.60
N GLU A 175 -18.85 2.59 -6.05
CA GLU A 175 -18.00 3.52 -6.81
C GLU A 175 -17.15 2.78 -7.86
N ILE A 176 -16.61 1.60 -7.55
CA ILE A 176 -15.82 0.80 -8.50
C ILE A 176 -16.66 0.40 -9.71
N ILE A 177 -17.89 -0.09 -9.51
CA ILE A 177 -18.75 -0.56 -10.61
C ILE A 177 -19.20 0.55 -11.56
N LYS A 178 -19.14 1.82 -11.14
CA LYS A 178 -19.40 2.96 -12.04
C LYS A 178 -18.30 3.15 -13.08
N GLU A 179 -17.08 2.70 -12.77
CA GLU A 179 -15.90 2.89 -13.64
C GLU A 179 -15.48 1.62 -14.39
N THR A 180 -16.07 0.46 -14.10
CA THR A 180 -15.69 -0.83 -14.71
C THR A 180 -16.88 -1.75 -14.95
N THR A 181 -16.76 -2.61 -15.96
CA THR A 181 -17.69 -3.73 -16.24
C THR A 181 -17.17 -5.07 -15.74
N ASP A 182 -16.06 -5.07 -14.99
CA ASP A 182 -15.47 -6.28 -14.41
C ASP A 182 -16.34 -6.83 -13.25
N LEU A 183 -17.18 -7.81 -13.58
CA LEU A 183 -18.07 -8.49 -12.64
C LEU A 183 -17.33 -9.34 -11.59
N SER A 184 -16.01 -9.54 -11.72
CA SER A 184 -15.22 -10.24 -10.69
C SER A 184 -15.27 -9.52 -9.34
N LEU A 185 -15.64 -8.24 -9.31
CA LEU A 185 -15.91 -7.48 -8.09
C LEU A 185 -16.80 -8.24 -7.07
N PHE A 186 -17.71 -9.09 -7.54
CA PHE A 186 -18.62 -9.88 -6.69
C PHE A 186 -18.04 -11.23 -6.23
N ALA A 187 -16.86 -11.62 -6.71
CA ALA A 187 -16.17 -12.86 -6.37
C ALA A 187 -15.11 -12.66 -5.26
N TRP A 188 -15.33 -11.65 -4.40
CA TRP A 188 -14.45 -11.26 -3.31
C TRP A 188 -14.54 -12.23 -2.12
#